data_AF-A0A1V9VW31-F1
#
_entry.id   AF-A0A1V9VW31-F1
#
_cell.length_a   1.000
_cell.length_b   1.000
_cell.length_c   1.000
_cell.angle_alpha   90.00
_cell.angle_beta   90.00
_cell.angle_gamma   90.00
#
_symmetry.space_group_name_H-M   'P 1'
#
loop_
_entity.id
_entity.type
_entity.pdbx_description
1 polymer ?
#
loop_
_entity_poly.entity_id
_entity_poly.type
_entity_poly.pdbx_seq_one_letter_code
_entity_poly.pdbx_strand_id
1 'polypeptide(L)'
;MVKKYNQDQYMFAVNKEVVKRFQENCPKYSRSRAIRDVLVESHNNPNLNIRNERENIKPYKLNLDDDSINIVNDIVRFYSVKEGKAVNKSQVVEAILDKVADLDIPEREEAKKVFYVESHVLDEIRSLTEGKILSHELEDFISDYFTKINSTIDSLKIDTTDKDASPQYRINIDKKVLEKLEKIKKETAHELSALKIKGITLQIVFREVLRQFLSHLKKHDFSQEQLQNEIDARKKLLSELQK
;
A
#
# COMPACT_ATOMS: atom_id res chain seq x y z
N MET A 1 -7.86 -26.91 -16.68
CA MET A 1 -8.73 -25.72 -16.52
C MET A 1 -7.89 -24.57 -15.99
N VAL A 2 -7.85 -23.46 -16.73
CA VAL A 2 -7.03 -22.28 -16.41
C VAL A 2 -7.64 -21.56 -15.19
N LYS A 3 -6.97 -21.60 -14.03
CA LYS A 3 -7.38 -20.81 -12.86
C LYS A 3 -7.02 -19.35 -13.11
N LYS A 4 -8.04 -18.48 -13.17
CA LYS A 4 -7.90 -17.02 -13.28
C LYS A 4 -7.22 -16.46 -12.02
N TYR A 5 -6.26 -15.57 -12.24
CA TYR A 5 -5.54 -14.82 -11.20
C TYR A 5 -6.46 -13.73 -10.64
N ASN A 6 -6.98 -13.91 -9.43
CA ASN A 6 -7.88 -12.91 -8.82
C ASN A 6 -7.08 -11.77 -8.18
N GLN A 7 -7.11 -10.58 -8.81
CA GLN A 7 -7.51 -9.41 -8.02
C GLN A 7 -8.98 -9.66 -7.70
N ASP A 8 -9.36 -9.77 -6.43
CA ASP A 8 -10.76 -9.93 -6.12
C ASP A 8 -11.46 -8.62 -6.51
N GLN A 9 -12.31 -8.70 -7.53
CA GLN A 9 -13.24 -7.64 -7.81
C GLN A 9 -14.26 -7.65 -6.70
N TYR A 10 -14.04 -6.78 -5.71
CA TYR A 10 -15.01 -6.58 -4.67
C TYR A 10 -16.18 -5.79 -5.25
N MET A 11 -17.37 -6.32 -4.99
CA MET A 11 -18.61 -5.72 -5.44
C MET A 11 -19.31 -5.14 -4.23
N PHE A 12 -19.46 -3.82 -4.25
CA PHE A 12 -20.06 -3.06 -3.16
C PHE A 12 -21.41 -2.51 -3.62
N ALA A 13 -22.38 -2.53 -2.71
CA ALA A 13 -23.70 -1.98 -2.95
C ALA A 13 -23.70 -0.50 -2.55
N VAL A 14 -23.58 0.40 -3.52
CA VAL A 14 -23.37 1.84 -3.31
C VAL A 14 -24.40 2.70 -4.05
N ASN A 15 -24.71 3.88 -3.52
CA ASN A 15 -25.60 4.84 -4.13
C ASN A 15 -25.07 5.33 -5.49
N LYS A 16 -25.93 5.32 -6.52
CA LYS A 16 -25.56 5.69 -7.89
C LYS A 16 -25.04 7.13 -8.02
N GLU A 17 -25.61 8.08 -7.29
CA GLU A 17 -25.21 9.49 -7.35
C GLU A 17 -23.84 9.71 -6.71
N VAL A 18 -23.52 8.98 -5.64
CA VAL A 18 -22.17 8.96 -5.05
C VAL A 18 -21.14 8.48 -6.07
N VAL A 19 -21.43 7.37 -6.77
CA VAL A 19 -20.55 6.85 -7.82
C VAL A 19 -20.38 7.86 -8.95
N LYS A 20 -21.46 8.55 -9.35
CA LYS A 20 -21.41 9.55 -10.41
C LYS A 20 -20.50 10.71 -10.03
N ARG A 21 -20.72 11.34 -8.87
CA ARG A 21 -19.87 12.44 -8.37
C ARG A 21 -18.42 12.02 -8.24
N PHE A 22 -18.17 10.86 -7.65
CA PHE A 22 -16.82 10.29 -7.58
C PHE A 22 -16.17 10.14 -8.95
N GLN A 23 -16.89 9.67 -9.96
CA GLN A 23 -16.33 9.48 -11.30
C GLN A 23 -16.09 10.79 -12.04
N GLU A 24 -16.94 11.81 -11.82
CA GLU A 24 -16.83 13.14 -12.41
C GLU A 24 -15.68 13.94 -11.78
N ASN A 25 -15.52 13.85 -10.46
CA ASN A 25 -14.57 14.67 -9.71
C ASN A 25 -13.21 13.99 -9.49
N CYS A 26 -13.15 12.65 -9.55
CA CYS A 26 -11.89 11.92 -9.43
C CYS A 26 -11.45 11.35 -10.79
N PRO A 27 -10.33 11.85 -11.37
CA PRO A 27 -9.76 11.33 -12.61
C PRO A 27 -9.56 9.82 -12.54
N LYS A 28 -9.86 9.11 -13.63
CA LYS A 28 -9.88 7.64 -13.70
C LYS A 28 -8.64 6.98 -13.09
N TYR A 29 -7.48 7.57 -13.33
CA TYR A 29 -6.20 7.01 -12.92
C TYR A 29 -5.77 7.38 -11.49
N SER A 30 -6.37 8.40 -10.89
CA SER A 30 -6.13 8.79 -9.48
C SER A 30 -7.07 8.09 -8.49
N ARG A 31 -8.11 7.40 -8.99
CA ARG A 31 -9.17 6.77 -8.20
C ARG A 31 -8.66 5.79 -7.15
N SER A 32 -7.75 4.87 -7.50
CA SER A 32 -7.28 3.87 -6.54
C SER A 32 -6.55 4.53 -5.37
N ARG A 33 -5.62 5.45 -5.65
CA ARG A 33 -4.89 6.19 -4.63
C ARG A 33 -5.79 7.07 -3.79
N ALA A 34 -6.70 7.83 -4.39
CA ALA A 34 -7.57 8.71 -3.61
C ALA A 34 -8.47 7.90 -2.65
N ILE A 35 -9.01 6.76 -3.10
CA ILE A 35 -9.72 5.82 -2.22
C ILE A 35 -8.81 5.34 -1.09
N ARG A 36 -7.57 4.96 -1.41
CA ARG A 36 -6.57 4.50 -0.45
C ARG A 36 -6.18 5.56 0.59
N ASP A 37 -5.92 6.78 0.17
CA ASP A 37 -5.54 7.89 1.06
C ASP A 37 -6.68 8.20 2.04
N VAL A 38 -7.91 8.26 1.54
CA VAL A 38 -9.10 8.45 2.39
C VAL A 38 -9.35 7.26 3.31
N LEU A 39 -9.05 6.03 2.88
CA LEU A 39 -9.10 4.84 3.74
C LEU A 39 -8.13 4.95 4.92
N VAL A 40 -6.88 5.36 4.69
CA VAL A 40 -5.88 5.54 5.77
C VAL A 40 -6.28 6.65 6.71
N GLU A 41 -6.68 7.81 6.16
CA GLU A 41 -7.14 8.93 6.96
C GLU A 41 -8.29 8.52 7.87
N SER A 42 -9.26 7.77 7.32
CA SER A 42 -10.44 7.29 8.05
C SER A 42 -10.14 6.14 9.01
N HIS A 43 -9.04 5.41 8.80
CA HIS A 43 -8.56 4.41 9.75
C HIS A 43 -7.94 5.06 10.98
N ASN A 44 -7.09 6.08 10.76
CA ASN A 44 -6.39 6.80 11.83
C ASN A 44 -7.32 7.74 12.60
N ASN A 45 -8.27 8.37 11.91
CA ASN A 45 -9.28 9.25 12.50
C ASN A 45 -10.68 8.90 11.96
N PRO A 46 -11.39 7.95 12.58
CA PRO A 46 -12.68 7.47 12.09
C PRO A 46 -13.78 8.54 12.17
N ASN A 47 -13.90 9.33 11.10
CA ASN A 47 -14.94 10.34 10.94
C ASN A 47 -15.55 10.26 9.53
N LEU A 48 -16.27 9.17 9.29
CA LEU A 48 -17.03 8.94 8.07
C LEU A 48 -18.51 9.24 8.30
N ASN A 49 -19.11 9.97 7.36
CA ASN A 49 -20.55 10.16 7.32
C ASN A 49 -21.24 8.92 6.73
N ILE A 50 -21.46 7.92 7.58
CA ILE A 50 -22.06 6.65 7.17
C ILE A 50 -23.59 6.75 7.22
N ARG A 51 -24.22 6.66 6.05
CA ARG A 51 -25.68 6.73 5.92
C ARG A 51 -26.33 5.38 6.29
N ASN A 52 -27.35 5.43 7.15
CA ASN A 52 -28.16 4.25 7.50
C ASN A 52 -29.17 3.94 6.39
N GLU A 53 -29.91 4.94 5.95
CA GLU A 53 -30.86 4.84 4.85
C GLU A 53 -30.14 5.13 3.53
N ARG A 54 -30.26 4.19 2.58
CA ARG A 54 -29.59 4.30 1.29
C ARG A 54 -30.57 4.01 0.17
N GLU A 55 -30.68 4.97 -0.73
CA GLU A 55 -31.52 4.87 -1.93
C GLU A 55 -30.67 4.63 -3.18
N ASN A 56 -31.31 4.20 -4.28
CA ASN A 56 -30.68 4.08 -5.59
C ASN A 56 -29.37 3.26 -5.60
N ILE A 57 -29.35 2.20 -4.80
CA ILE A 57 -28.19 1.32 -4.63
C ILE A 57 -27.94 0.50 -5.90
N LYS A 58 -26.70 0.50 -6.37
CA LYS A 58 -26.23 -0.34 -7.48
C LYS A 58 -24.95 -1.09 -7.10
N PRO A 59 -24.73 -2.29 -7.66
CA PRO A 59 -23.44 -2.96 -7.56
C PRO A 59 -22.37 -2.11 -8.25
N TYR A 60 -21.33 -1.77 -7.52
CA TYR A 60 -20.14 -1.07 -8.02
C TYR A 60 -18.90 -1.92 -7.78
N LYS A 61 -18.07 -2.01 -8.81
CA LYS A 61 -16.87 -2.84 -8.80
C LYS A 61 -15.66 -1.98 -8.47
N LEU A 62 -14.93 -2.36 -7.43
CA LEU A 62 -13.67 -1.73 -7.07
C LEU A 62 -12.55 -2.77 -7.05
N ASN A 63 -11.39 -2.36 -7.57
CA ASN A 63 -10.17 -3.13 -7.41
C ASN A 63 -9.44 -2.55 -6.21
N LEU A 64 -9.50 -3.28 -5.09
CA LEU A 64 -8.77 -2.95 -3.88
C LEU A 64 -7.69 -4.01 -3.68
N ASP A 65 -6.50 -3.59 -3.24
CA ASP A 65 -5.48 -4.52 -2.75
C ASP A 65 -5.85 -5.03 -1.35
N ASP A 66 -5.14 -6.05 -0.90
CA ASP A 66 -5.41 -6.73 0.36
C ASP A 66 -5.37 -5.77 1.55
N ASP A 67 -4.40 -4.84 1.55
CA ASP A 67 -4.21 -3.87 2.63
C ASP A 67 -5.41 -2.90 2.71
N SER A 68 -5.89 -2.41 1.56
CA SER A 68 -7.09 -1.56 1.50
C SER A 68 -8.34 -2.27 2.03
N ILE A 69 -8.49 -3.57 1.76
CA ILE A 69 -9.62 -4.36 2.25
C ILE A 69 -9.53 -4.63 3.75
N ASN A 70 -8.33 -4.84 4.27
CA ASN A 70 -8.12 -4.98 5.70
C ASN A 70 -8.52 -3.69 6.42
N ILE A 71 -8.10 -2.53 5.91
CA ILE A 71 -8.52 -1.23 6.44
C ILE A 71 -10.05 -1.07 6.43
N VAL A 72 -10.74 -1.45 5.34
CA VAL A 72 -12.20 -1.43 5.29
C VAL A 72 -12.82 -2.28 6.41
N ASN A 73 -12.26 -3.47 6.67
CA ASN A 73 -12.75 -4.36 7.73
C ASN A 73 -12.55 -3.75 9.12
N ASP A 74 -11.40 -3.10 9.35
CA ASP A 74 -11.07 -2.47 10.63
C ASP A 74 -11.99 -1.27 10.90
N ILE A 75 -12.28 -0.46 9.89
CA ILE A 75 -13.25 0.64 10.00
C ILE A 75 -14.66 0.10 10.31
N VAL A 76 -15.10 -0.96 9.64
CA VAL A 76 -16.40 -1.61 9.97
C VAL A 76 -16.42 -2.06 11.43
N ARG A 77 -15.35 -2.69 11.90
CA ARG A 77 -15.23 -3.17 13.28
C ARG A 77 -15.24 -2.01 14.27
N PHE A 78 -14.57 -0.90 13.97
CA PHE A 78 -14.59 0.32 14.79
C PHE A 78 -16.02 0.82 14.99
N TYR A 79 -16.78 1.07 13.91
CA TYR A 79 -18.14 1.60 14.01
C TYR A 79 -19.12 0.62 14.68
N SER A 80 -18.94 -0.69 14.44
CA SER A 80 -19.80 -1.72 15.04
C SER A 80 -19.56 -1.88 16.54
N VAL A 81 -18.29 -1.87 16.98
CA VAL A 81 -17.92 -2.17 18.37
C VAL A 81 -17.91 -0.92 19.24
N LYS A 82 -17.37 0.20 18.73
CA LYS A 82 -17.17 1.42 19.54
C LYS A 82 -18.33 2.39 19.45
N GLU A 83 -19.04 2.47 18.32
CA GLU A 83 -20.19 3.38 18.16
C GLU A 83 -21.55 2.68 18.21
N GLY A 84 -21.58 1.35 18.30
CA GLY A 84 -22.82 0.57 18.32
C GLY A 84 -23.65 0.68 17.03
N LYS A 85 -23.04 1.13 15.92
CA LYS A 85 -23.71 1.29 14.62
C LYS A 85 -23.58 0.00 13.82
N ALA A 86 -24.70 -0.55 13.35
CA ALA A 86 -24.69 -1.69 12.43
C ALA A 86 -24.22 -1.25 11.04
N VAL A 87 -22.90 -1.27 10.82
CA VAL A 87 -22.27 -0.83 9.57
C VAL A 87 -21.71 -2.03 8.81
N ASN A 88 -21.84 -2.02 7.48
CA ASN A 88 -21.21 -3.01 6.60
C ASN A 88 -20.17 -2.40 5.66
N LYS A 89 -19.38 -3.26 5.00
CA LYS A 89 -18.31 -2.85 4.07
C LYS A 89 -18.80 -1.93 2.95
N SER A 90 -20.00 -2.16 2.43
CA SER A 90 -20.54 -1.33 1.33
C SER A 90 -20.89 0.08 1.81
N GLN A 91 -21.36 0.24 3.04
CA GLN A 91 -21.62 1.55 3.63
C GLN A 91 -20.32 2.32 3.90
N VAL A 92 -19.28 1.64 4.40
CA VAL A 92 -17.95 2.25 4.54
C VAL A 92 -17.42 2.69 3.18
N VAL A 93 -17.42 1.79 2.19
CA VAL A 93 -16.94 2.11 0.83
C VAL A 93 -17.74 3.25 0.21
N GLU A 94 -19.05 3.30 0.37
CA GLU A 94 -19.86 4.43 -0.10
C GLU A 94 -19.40 5.75 0.53
N ALA A 95 -19.21 5.80 1.86
CA ALA A 95 -18.73 6.99 2.55
C ALA A 95 -17.31 7.40 2.11
N ILE A 96 -16.43 6.43 1.83
CA ILE A 96 -15.10 6.68 1.27
C ILE A 96 -15.22 7.31 -0.13
N LEU A 97 -16.01 6.72 -1.03
CA LEU A 97 -16.22 7.26 -2.37
C LEU A 97 -16.80 8.69 -2.33
N ASP A 98 -17.70 8.94 -1.39
CA ASP A 98 -18.31 10.24 -1.17
C ASP A 98 -17.27 11.29 -0.77
N LYS A 99 -16.45 10.96 0.24
CA LYS A 99 -15.37 11.83 0.71
C LYS A 99 -14.32 12.07 -0.37
N VAL A 100 -13.98 11.05 -1.16
CA VAL A 100 -13.06 11.20 -2.31
C VAL A 100 -13.63 12.14 -3.38
N ALA A 101 -14.93 12.11 -3.61
CA ALA A 101 -15.57 12.98 -4.61
C ALA A 101 -15.47 14.48 -4.26
N ASP A 102 -15.22 14.81 -3.00
CA ASP A 102 -15.07 16.19 -2.52
C ASP A 102 -13.61 16.68 -2.49
N LEU A 103 -12.64 15.81 -2.82
CA LEU A 103 -11.21 16.16 -2.85
C LEU A 103 -10.80 16.78 -4.18
N ASP A 104 -9.89 17.76 -4.13
CA ASP A 104 -9.15 18.24 -5.30
C ASP A 104 -7.95 17.31 -5.57
N ILE A 105 -8.11 16.39 -6.54
CA ILE A 105 -7.17 15.30 -6.77
C ILE A 105 -6.39 15.56 -8.07
N PRO A 106 -5.05 15.73 -8.00
CA PRO A 106 -4.24 15.88 -9.19
C PRO A 106 -4.24 14.60 -10.03
N GLU A 107 -4.14 14.76 -11.35
CA GLU A 107 -4.13 13.64 -12.28
C GLU A 107 -2.81 12.86 -12.20
N ARG A 108 -2.90 11.55 -11.93
CA ARG A 108 -1.78 10.62 -11.78
C ARG A 108 -2.09 9.33 -12.53
N GLU A 109 -1.13 8.77 -13.27
CA GLU A 109 -1.31 7.52 -14.01
C GLU A 109 -0.73 6.30 -13.28
N GLU A 110 -1.58 5.33 -12.91
CA GLU A 110 -1.17 4.08 -12.27
C GLU A 110 -1.10 2.90 -13.24
N ALA A 111 -0.20 1.95 -12.95
CA ALA A 111 -0.05 0.68 -13.63
C ALA A 111 -0.16 -0.49 -12.63
N LYS A 112 -0.97 -1.50 -12.98
CA LYS A 112 -1.09 -2.73 -12.19
C LYS A 112 0.11 -3.65 -12.45
N LYS A 113 0.76 -4.14 -11.40
CA LYS A 113 1.89 -5.07 -11.47
C LYS A 113 1.73 -6.22 -10.47
N VAL A 114 2.36 -7.34 -10.80
CA VAL A 114 2.42 -8.54 -9.94
C VAL A 114 3.88 -8.96 -9.89
N PHE A 115 4.37 -9.20 -8.67
CA PHE A 115 5.74 -9.62 -8.39
C PHE A 115 5.76 -10.84 -7.49
N TYR A 116 6.68 -11.77 -7.71
CA TYR A 116 6.98 -12.87 -6.78
C TYR A 116 7.98 -12.40 -5.73
N VAL A 117 7.63 -12.50 -4.46
CA VAL A 117 8.44 -11.91 -3.39
C VAL A 117 8.77 -12.95 -2.34
N GLU A 118 9.76 -12.67 -1.51
CA GLU A 118 10.07 -13.47 -0.33
C GLU A 118 9.00 -13.24 0.72
N SER A 119 8.28 -14.28 1.13
CA SER A 119 7.22 -14.20 2.14
C SER A 119 7.70 -13.52 3.42
N HIS A 120 8.80 -14.02 3.98
CA HIS A 120 9.38 -13.49 5.22
C HIS A 120 9.75 -12.00 5.12
N VAL A 121 10.24 -11.52 3.97
CA VAL A 121 10.55 -10.10 3.76
C VAL A 121 9.27 -9.28 3.74
N LEU A 122 8.26 -9.73 2.98
CA LEU A 122 6.99 -9.01 2.88
C LEU A 122 6.25 -8.96 4.21
N ASP A 123 6.22 -10.06 4.95
CA ASP A 123 5.54 -10.16 6.24
C ASP A 123 6.21 -9.26 7.29
N GLU A 124 7.54 -9.19 7.29
CA GLU A 124 8.27 -8.30 8.18
C GLU A 124 8.05 -6.82 7.83
N ILE A 125 8.05 -6.48 6.53
CA ILE A 125 7.69 -5.14 6.08
C ILE A 125 6.29 -4.77 6.55
N ARG A 126 5.31 -5.66 6.36
CA ARG A 126 3.91 -5.43 6.77
C ARG A 126 3.79 -5.17 8.26
N SER A 127 4.53 -5.92 9.08
CA SER A 127 4.58 -5.71 10.53
C SER A 127 5.13 -4.33 10.89
N LEU A 128 6.14 -3.82 10.17
CA LEU A 128 6.74 -2.51 10.41
C LEU A 128 5.94 -1.35 9.81
N THR A 129 5.01 -1.64 8.90
CA THR A 129 4.14 -0.64 8.27
C THR A 129 2.68 -0.80 8.69
N GLU A 130 2.41 -1.36 9.87
CA GLU A 130 1.04 -1.57 10.36
C GLU A 130 0.26 -0.25 10.38
N GLY A 131 -0.98 -0.28 9.90
CA GLY A 131 -1.84 0.91 9.77
C GLY A 131 -1.51 1.85 8.61
N LYS A 132 -0.46 1.57 7.83
CA LYS A 132 -0.09 2.33 6.62
C LYS A 132 -0.41 1.55 5.34
N ILE A 133 -0.44 2.24 4.21
CA ILE A 133 -0.56 1.60 2.89
C ILE A 133 0.83 1.35 2.34
N LEU A 134 1.20 0.07 2.29
CA LEU A 134 2.53 -0.37 1.87
C LEU A 134 2.90 0.14 0.47
N SER A 135 1.97 0.21 -0.47
CA SER A 135 2.26 0.72 -1.81
C SER A 135 2.72 2.18 -1.81
N HIS A 136 2.25 3.02 -0.88
CA HIS A 136 2.65 4.43 -0.81
C HIS A 136 4.04 4.56 -0.20
N GLU A 137 4.28 3.90 0.93
CA GLU A 137 5.61 3.88 1.55
C GLU A 137 6.68 3.33 0.58
N LEU A 138 6.32 2.30 -0.22
CA LEU A 138 7.19 1.79 -1.27
C LEU A 138 7.42 2.80 -2.39
N GLU A 139 6.39 3.49 -2.87
CA GLU A 139 6.54 4.51 -3.93
C GLU A 139 7.41 5.69 -3.47
N ASP A 140 7.22 6.15 -2.24
CA ASP A 140 8.01 7.21 -1.64
C ASP A 140 9.46 6.74 -1.47
N PHE A 141 9.66 5.53 -0.93
CA PHE A 141 10.98 4.93 -0.83
C PHE A 141 11.67 4.80 -2.18
N ILE A 142 10.95 4.30 -3.20
CA ILE A 142 11.50 4.15 -4.55
C ILE A 142 11.86 5.50 -5.13
N SER A 143 11.03 6.53 -4.93
CA SER A 143 11.23 7.86 -5.50
C SER A 143 12.43 8.57 -4.87
N ASP A 144 12.59 8.46 -3.56
CA ASP A 144 13.52 9.28 -2.81
C ASP A 144 14.84 8.58 -2.48
N TYR A 145 14.82 7.26 -2.26
CA TYR A 145 15.96 6.53 -1.70
C TYR A 145 16.49 5.40 -2.58
N PHE A 146 15.64 4.72 -3.35
CA PHE A 146 16.09 3.61 -4.20
C PHE A 146 16.86 4.10 -5.43
N THR A 147 18.12 3.67 -5.56
CA THR A 147 19.04 4.13 -6.60
C THR A 147 19.67 3.02 -7.42
N LYS A 148 20.01 1.88 -6.80
CA LYS A 148 20.70 0.78 -7.49
C LYS A 148 20.48 -0.57 -6.79
N ILE A 149 20.83 -1.64 -7.49
CA ILE A 149 20.87 -2.99 -6.94
C ILE A 149 22.18 -3.22 -6.17
N ASN A 150 22.09 -3.60 -4.90
CA ASN A 150 23.23 -3.86 -4.02
C ASN A 150 23.44 -5.37 -3.79
N SER A 151 22.36 -6.16 -3.77
CA SER A 151 22.47 -7.62 -3.62
C SER A 151 23.04 -8.30 -4.88
N THR A 152 23.63 -9.48 -4.71
CA THR A 152 24.01 -10.32 -5.85
C THR A 152 22.76 -10.77 -6.62
N ILE A 153 22.85 -10.80 -7.95
CA ILE A 153 21.71 -11.14 -8.81
C ILE A 153 21.17 -12.54 -8.52
N ASP A 154 22.04 -13.50 -8.23
CA ASP A 154 21.62 -14.87 -7.92
C ASP A 154 20.80 -14.94 -6.62
N SER A 155 21.11 -14.12 -5.62
CA SER A 155 20.30 -14.04 -4.39
C SER A 155 18.90 -13.46 -4.61
N LEU A 156 18.72 -12.71 -5.70
CA LEU A 156 17.47 -12.07 -6.11
C LEU A 156 16.69 -12.90 -7.14
N LYS A 157 17.21 -14.06 -7.56
CA LYS A 157 16.43 -15.06 -8.27
C LYS A 157 15.59 -15.84 -7.27
N ILE A 158 14.35 -16.15 -7.65
CA ILE A 158 13.45 -16.94 -6.83
C ILE A 158 12.99 -18.13 -7.64
N ASP A 159 12.88 -19.28 -7.00
CA ASP A 159 12.20 -20.41 -7.59
C ASP A 159 10.69 -20.15 -7.52
N THR A 160 10.07 -19.98 -8.69
CA THR A 160 8.63 -19.70 -8.80
C THR A 160 7.78 -20.98 -8.86
N THR A 161 8.42 -22.16 -8.75
CA THR A 161 7.71 -23.45 -8.75
C THR A 161 7.05 -23.74 -7.40
N ASP A 162 7.63 -23.25 -6.30
CA ASP A 162 7.03 -23.27 -4.98
C ASP A 162 6.27 -21.96 -4.71
N LYS A 163 4.93 -22.05 -4.77
CA LYS A 163 4.05 -20.89 -4.58
C LYS A 163 3.88 -20.49 -3.12
N ASP A 164 4.16 -21.40 -2.19
CA ASP A 164 4.06 -21.13 -0.75
C ASP A 164 5.33 -20.41 -0.27
N ALA A 165 6.49 -20.72 -0.85
CA ALA A 165 7.74 -20.00 -0.59
C ALA A 165 7.82 -18.62 -1.29
N SER A 166 7.09 -18.44 -2.40
CA SER A 166 7.18 -17.27 -3.27
C SER A 166 5.81 -16.64 -3.54
N PRO A 167 5.17 -15.98 -2.56
CA PRO A 167 3.86 -15.39 -2.76
C PRO A 167 3.88 -14.31 -3.85
N GLN A 168 2.74 -14.21 -4.55
CA GLN A 168 2.50 -13.12 -5.49
C GLN A 168 2.07 -11.86 -4.73
N TYR A 169 2.87 -10.82 -4.79
CA TYR A 169 2.52 -9.48 -4.36
C TYR A 169 1.94 -8.68 -5.52
N ARG A 170 0.68 -8.24 -5.39
CA ARG A 170 -0.01 -7.41 -6.39
C ARG A 170 0.00 -5.97 -5.92
N ILE A 171 0.43 -5.06 -6.77
CA ILE A 171 0.56 -3.64 -6.45
C ILE A 171 0.07 -2.78 -7.62
N ASN A 172 -0.62 -1.68 -7.32
CA ASN A 172 -0.81 -0.59 -8.28
C ASN A 172 0.26 0.46 -8.00
N ILE A 173 1.10 0.72 -8.99
CA ILE A 173 2.25 1.61 -8.88
C ILE A 173 2.15 2.74 -9.91
N ASP A 174 2.54 3.96 -9.55
CA ASP A 174 2.65 5.09 -10.48
C ASP A 174 3.59 4.77 -11.64
N LYS A 175 3.18 5.18 -12.85
CA LYS A 175 4.01 5.04 -14.05
C LYS A 175 5.37 5.73 -13.91
N LYS A 176 5.48 6.88 -13.24
CA LYS A 176 6.77 7.56 -13.00
C LYS A 176 7.71 6.72 -12.14
N VAL A 177 7.17 6.09 -11.10
CA VAL A 177 7.92 5.18 -10.22
C VAL A 177 8.34 3.94 -11.01
N LEU A 178 7.43 3.39 -11.82
CA LEU A 178 7.72 2.26 -12.70
C LEU A 178 8.80 2.59 -13.74
N GLU A 179 8.75 3.78 -14.34
CA GLU A 179 9.76 4.29 -15.28
C GLU A 179 11.13 4.40 -14.61
N LYS A 180 11.18 4.88 -13.36
CA LYS A 180 12.41 4.90 -12.57
C LYS A 180 12.98 3.48 -12.38
N LEU A 181 12.14 2.51 -11.99
CA LEU A 181 12.58 1.11 -11.83
C LEU A 181 13.06 0.50 -13.16
N GLU A 182 12.38 0.81 -14.26
CA GLU A 182 12.76 0.38 -15.60
C GLU A 182 14.09 1.00 -16.06
N LYS A 183 14.36 2.25 -15.70
CA LYS A 183 15.65 2.90 -15.94
C LYS A 183 16.78 2.19 -15.18
N ILE A 184 16.59 1.98 -13.87
CA ILE A 184 17.57 1.26 -13.03
C ILE A 184 17.82 -0.15 -13.59
N LYS A 185 16.77 -0.87 -14.02
CA LYS A 185 16.89 -2.18 -14.67
C LYS A 185 17.85 -2.14 -15.86
N LYS A 186 17.68 -1.15 -16.75
CA LYS A 186 18.49 -1.00 -17.97
C LYS A 186 19.94 -0.64 -17.63
N GLU A 187 20.14 0.28 -16.70
CA GLU A 187 21.48 0.70 -16.24
C GLU A 187 22.23 -0.48 -15.62
N THR A 188 21.60 -1.22 -14.70
CA THR A 188 22.20 -2.42 -14.10
C THR A 188 22.46 -3.51 -15.13
N ALA A 189 21.56 -3.73 -16.11
CA ALA A 189 21.78 -4.69 -17.17
C ALA A 189 22.99 -4.31 -18.05
N HIS A 190 23.19 -3.02 -18.32
CA HIS A 190 24.35 -2.54 -19.08
C HIS A 190 25.65 -2.78 -18.31
N GLU A 191 25.73 -2.39 -17.04
CA GLU A 191 26.91 -2.63 -16.18
C GLU A 191 27.28 -4.11 -16.10
N LEU A 192 26.29 -4.98 -15.90
CA LEU A 192 26.48 -6.41 -15.74
C LEU A 192 26.72 -7.15 -17.06
N SER A 193 26.35 -6.56 -18.21
CA SER A 193 26.65 -7.12 -19.53
C SER A 193 28.16 -7.18 -19.78
N ALA A 194 28.93 -6.22 -19.26
CA ALA A 194 30.39 -6.24 -19.28
C ALA A 194 30.96 -7.45 -18.51
N LEU A 195 30.20 -7.96 -17.53
CA LEU A 195 30.54 -9.13 -16.70
C LEU A 195 29.88 -10.42 -17.21
N LYS A 196 29.24 -10.41 -18.39
CA LYS A 196 28.48 -11.53 -18.99
C LYS A 196 27.32 -12.06 -18.15
N ILE A 197 26.86 -11.29 -17.15
CA ILE A 197 25.71 -11.66 -16.32
C ILE A 197 24.43 -11.19 -17.04
N LYS A 198 23.57 -12.16 -17.39
CA LYS A 198 22.31 -11.92 -18.12
C LYS A 198 21.10 -12.13 -17.21
N GLY A 199 19.96 -11.56 -17.61
CA GLY A 199 18.65 -11.90 -17.03
C GLY A 199 18.14 -10.94 -15.95
N ILE A 200 18.57 -9.67 -15.95
CA ILE A 200 17.97 -8.66 -15.07
C ILE A 200 16.55 -8.35 -15.52
N THR A 201 15.59 -8.70 -14.68
CA THR A 201 14.17 -8.47 -14.90
C THR A 201 13.65 -7.43 -13.91
N LEU A 202 12.49 -6.83 -14.21
CA LEU A 202 11.83 -5.93 -13.26
C LEU A 202 11.49 -6.64 -11.93
N GLN A 203 11.29 -7.96 -11.98
CA GLN A 203 11.11 -8.81 -10.80
C GLN A 203 12.33 -8.80 -9.87
N ILE A 204 13.54 -8.85 -10.43
CA ILE A 204 14.79 -8.78 -9.66
C ILE A 204 14.95 -7.40 -9.03
N VAL A 205 14.68 -6.34 -9.80
CA VAL A 205 14.72 -4.96 -9.29
C VAL A 205 13.73 -4.79 -8.14
N PHE A 206 12.49 -5.27 -8.29
CA PHE A 206 11.47 -5.10 -7.28
C PHE A 206 11.76 -5.89 -5.99
N ARG A 207 12.34 -7.09 -6.08
CA ARG A 207 12.79 -7.82 -4.88
C ARG A 207 13.88 -7.07 -4.12
N GLU A 208 14.80 -6.47 -4.85
CA GLU A 208 15.81 -5.62 -4.24
C GLU A 208 15.21 -4.39 -3.57
N VAL A 209 14.21 -3.75 -4.18
CA VAL A 209 13.44 -2.67 -3.55
C VAL A 209 12.91 -3.12 -2.20
N LEU A 210 12.26 -4.29 -2.11
CA LEU A 210 11.71 -4.79 -0.84
C LEU A 210 12.80 -5.01 0.22
N ARG A 211 13.93 -5.62 -0.14
CA ARG A 211 15.04 -5.85 0.80
C ARG A 211 15.66 -4.55 1.30
N GLN A 212 15.89 -3.58 0.41
CA GLN A 212 16.42 -2.28 0.80
C GLN A 212 15.40 -1.46 1.58
N PHE A 213 14.12 -1.56 1.24
CA PHE A 213 13.04 -0.91 1.97
C PHE A 213 12.91 -1.48 3.39
N LEU A 214 12.93 -2.80 3.56
CA LEU A 214 12.98 -3.43 4.88
C LEU A 214 14.18 -2.96 5.70
N SER A 215 15.35 -2.88 5.07
CA SER A 215 16.57 -2.36 5.72
C SER A 215 16.42 -0.89 6.12
N HIS A 216 15.73 -0.09 5.31
CA HIS A 216 15.41 1.30 5.60
C HIS A 216 14.45 1.42 6.78
N LEU A 217 13.35 0.66 6.77
CA LEU A 217 12.38 0.62 7.87
C LEU A 217 13.05 0.24 9.20
N LYS A 218 13.85 -0.83 9.24
CA LYS A 218 14.54 -1.27 10.47
C LYS A 218 15.46 -0.20 11.04
N LYS A 219 16.19 0.53 10.19
CA LYS A 219 17.06 1.62 10.63
C LYS A 219 16.27 2.79 11.21
N HIS A 220 15.16 3.14 10.59
CA HIS A 220 14.30 4.22 11.05
C HIS A 220 13.53 3.86 12.33
N ASP A 221 13.03 2.64 12.43
CA ASP A 221 12.34 2.14 13.62
C ASP A 221 13.27 2.11 14.84
N PHE A 222 14.48 1.55 14.68
CA PHE A 222 15.51 1.58 15.73
C PHE A 222 15.86 3.02 16.17
N SER A 223 15.91 3.97 15.23
CA SER A 223 16.17 5.37 15.58
C SER A 223 15.03 6.01 16.37
N GLN A 224 13.78 5.62 16.11
CA GLN A 224 12.62 6.11 16.86
C GLN A 224 12.58 5.53 18.27
N GLU A 225 12.87 4.24 18.44
CA GLU A 225 12.94 3.60 19.75
C GLU A 225 14.03 4.26 20.63
N GLN A 226 15.20 4.56 20.06
CA GLN A 226 16.26 5.30 20.76
C GLN A 226 15.80 6.70 21.19
N LEU A 227 15.16 7.45 20.30
CA LEU A 227 14.61 8.78 20.62
C LEU A 227 13.56 8.70 21.73
N GLN A 228 12.68 7.71 21.70
CA GLN A 228 11.65 7.52 22.72
C GLN A 228 12.27 7.17 24.08
N ASN A 229 13.26 6.28 24.10
CA ASN A 229 14.02 5.94 25.30
C ASN A 229 14.73 7.17 25.90
N GLU A 230 15.32 8.03 25.07
CA GLU A 230 15.93 9.29 25.53
C GLU A 230 14.88 10.26 26.11
N ILE A 231 13.73 10.39 25.46
CA ILE A 231 12.62 11.23 25.94
C ILE A 231 12.15 10.75 27.31
N ASP A 232 11.95 9.45 27.48
CA ASP A 232 11.45 8.87 28.72
C ASP A 232 12.50 8.94 29.85
N ALA A 233 13.78 8.77 29.52
CA ALA A 233 14.88 9.02 30.46
C ALA A 233 14.92 10.48 30.94
N ARG A 234 14.75 11.45 30.02
CA ARG A 234 14.69 12.88 30.36
C ARG A 234 13.46 13.25 31.19
N LYS A 235 12.29 12.69 30.88
CA LYS A 235 11.06 12.87 31.68
C LYS A 235 11.25 12.36 33.11
N LYS A 236 11.87 11.20 33.27
CA LYS A 236 12.17 10.63 34.59
C LYS A 236 13.09 11.55 35.41
N LEU A 237 14.19 12.01 34.81
CA LEU A 237 15.13 12.97 35.42
C LEU A 237 14.44 14.28 35.84
N LEU A 238 13.58 14.83 34.98
CA LEU A 238 12.80 16.03 35.29
C LEU A 238 11.86 15.81 36.50
N SER A 239 11.20 14.65 36.57
CA SER A 239 10.32 14.32 37.71
C SER A 239 11.07 14.11 39.03
N GLU A 240 12.34 13.71 38.97
CA GLU A 240 13.21 13.53 40.14
C GLU A 240 13.76 14.88 40.63
N LEU A 241 13.99 15.84 39.72
CA LEU A 241 14.45 17.20 40.04
C LEU A 241 13.34 18.14 40.54
N GLN A 242 12.06 17.78 40.32
CA GLN A 242 10.89 18.53 40.80
C GLN A 242 10.39 18.07 42.18
N LYS A 243 11.08 17.11 42.81
CA LYS A 243 10.86 16.69 44.20
C LYS A 243 11.88 17.36 45.12
#